data_AF-A0A9D7ME29-F1
#
_entry.id   AF-A0A9D7ME29-F1
#
_cell.length_a   1.000
_cell.length_b   1.000
_cell.length_c   1.000
_cell.angle_alpha   90.00
_cell.angle_beta   90.00
_cell.angle_gamma   90.00
#
_symmetry.space_group_name_H-M   'P 1'
#
loop_
_entity.id
_entity.type
_entity.pdbx_description
1 polymer ?
#
loop_
_entity_poly.entity_id
_entity_poly.type
_entity_poly.pdbx_seq_one_letter_code
_entity_poly.pdbx_strand_id
1 'polypeptide(L)'
;MPRPPVPTARTPIPELTGLRTIAAGLVFAGHVLEPHAAWTPLFVQFGWVGVNIFFALSGFLFTKLYMEELEQGTFSYRTYMVKRVIRIYPVTTLVLIASIIGSGTVYWVDALAHFTLIHGWFPQFRSTINAPMWTLTVEESFYLVSPVGIFLAAGLSRMWSRYTVRKDHKMIWLQLAALLLVLWIFSFALSRGLVLHYLETRLFLVDTWDNGAYTFTFLGRLSDFVAGMLAAVAMRHTASVQQRATGISLVLGTALMFACIVFIDSVGGPVLMAKHKMGIVAGHTIALASALIIIGVRETTPSGGSSPVGGWSSSATLRSRSTSFTSCLSRACHSLAWVFKQPWKLPVFTPWQHGP
;
A
#
# COMPACT_ATOMS: atom_id res chain seq x y z
N MET A 1 20.99 -8.47 -36.75
CA MET A 1 19.96 -7.69 -36.03
C MET A 1 20.59 -7.08 -34.79
N PRO A 2 20.38 -5.79 -34.49
CA PRO A 2 20.82 -5.20 -33.22
C PRO A 2 20.06 -5.88 -32.07
N ARG A 3 20.76 -6.27 -31.00
CA ARG A 3 20.07 -6.74 -29.78
C ARG A 3 19.16 -5.61 -29.27
N PRO A 4 17.92 -5.93 -28.84
CA PRO A 4 17.11 -4.94 -28.16
C PRO A 4 17.89 -4.42 -26.94
N PRO A 5 17.83 -3.10 -26.66
CA PRO A 5 18.54 -2.52 -25.54
C PRO A 5 18.17 -3.27 -24.26
N VAL A 6 19.19 -3.71 -23.51
CA VAL A 6 18.99 -4.36 -22.22
C VAL A 6 18.29 -3.34 -21.31
N PRO A 7 17.12 -3.67 -20.72
CA PRO A 7 16.45 -2.76 -19.79
C PRO A 7 17.43 -2.41 -18.68
N THR A 8 17.72 -1.13 -18.52
CA THR A 8 18.54 -0.64 -17.40
C THR A 8 17.86 -1.06 -16.10
N ALA A 9 18.63 -1.68 -15.20
CA ALA A 9 18.12 -2.11 -13.91
C ALA A 9 17.52 -0.88 -13.19
N ARG A 10 16.24 -0.95 -12.84
CA ARG A 10 15.56 0.17 -12.17
C ARG A 10 16.22 0.39 -10.81
N THR A 11 16.68 1.61 -10.55
CA THR A 11 17.39 1.96 -9.32
C THR A 11 16.45 1.75 -8.11
N PRO A 12 16.86 0.96 -7.10
CA PRO A 12 16.11 0.83 -5.87
C PRO A 12 15.94 2.20 -5.21
N ILE A 13 14.79 2.42 -4.56
CA ILE A 13 14.51 3.63 -3.76
C ILE A 13 14.56 3.19 -2.29
N PRO A 14 15.71 3.38 -1.60
CA PRO A 14 15.92 2.84 -0.27
C PRO A 14 14.87 3.31 0.75
N GLU A 15 14.40 4.55 0.62
CA GLU A 15 13.47 5.20 1.55
C GLU A 15 12.10 4.52 1.50
N LEU A 16 11.60 4.22 0.30
CA LEU A 16 10.36 3.48 0.12
C LEU A 16 10.51 2.02 0.56
N THR A 17 11.72 1.48 0.53
CA THR A 17 12.01 0.15 1.08
C THR A 17 11.95 0.18 2.60
N GLY A 18 12.53 1.21 3.24
CA GLY A 18 12.41 1.43 4.68
C GLY A 18 10.96 1.61 5.13
N LEU A 19 10.15 2.37 4.39
CA LEU A 19 8.73 2.53 4.69
C LEU A 19 7.95 1.21 4.58
N ARG A 20 8.28 0.35 3.60
CA ARG A 20 7.73 -1.02 3.53
C ARG A 20 8.12 -1.86 4.73
N THR A 21 9.38 -1.79 5.17
CA THR A 21 9.84 -2.56 6.34
C THR A 21 9.08 -2.13 7.60
N ILE A 22 8.85 -0.83 7.79
CA ILE A 22 8.05 -0.32 8.90
C ILE A 22 6.61 -0.82 8.80
N ALA A 23 5.98 -0.69 7.63
CA ALA A 23 4.62 -1.17 7.40
C ALA A 23 4.49 -2.69 7.65
N ALA A 24 5.45 -3.49 7.20
CA ALA A 24 5.48 -4.94 7.45
C ALA A 24 5.65 -5.25 8.93
N GLY A 25 6.54 -4.52 9.61
CA GLY A 25 6.75 -4.66 11.05
C GLY A 25 5.50 -4.36 11.86
N LEU A 26 4.74 -3.32 11.49
CA LEU A 26 3.46 -2.99 12.11
C LEU A 26 2.44 -4.10 11.93
N VAL A 27 2.28 -4.61 10.69
CA VAL A 27 1.34 -5.71 10.41
C VAL A 27 1.73 -6.98 11.15
N PHE A 28 3.02 -7.33 11.13
CA PHE A 28 3.55 -8.49 11.84
C PHE A 28 3.32 -8.38 13.34
N ALA A 29 3.66 -7.24 13.95
CA ALA A 29 3.43 -6.97 15.36
C ALA A 29 1.94 -7.11 15.72
N GLY A 30 1.03 -6.55 14.92
CA GLY A 30 -0.41 -6.64 15.15
C GLY A 30 -1.02 -8.04 14.98
N HIS A 31 -0.30 -8.99 14.36
CA HIS A 31 -0.76 -10.40 14.26
C HIS A 31 -0.09 -11.32 15.28
N VAL A 32 1.16 -11.04 15.67
CA VAL A 32 1.96 -11.94 16.52
C VAL A 32 1.94 -11.52 17.98
N LEU A 33 1.90 -10.22 18.27
CA LEU A 33 1.86 -9.71 19.63
C LEU A 33 0.38 -9.59 20.01
N GLU A 34 -0.07 -10.39 20.99
CA GLU A 34 -1.47 -10.46 21.44
C GLU A 34 -2.09 -9.06 21.59
N PRO A 35 -3.01 -8.65 20.69
CA PRO A 35 -3.51 -7.27 20.65
C PRO A 35 -4.40 -6.88 21.86
N HIS A 36 -4.75 -7.85 22.70
CA HIS A 36 -5.78 -7.74 23.74
C HIS A 36 -5.26 -7.91 25.18
N ALA A 37 -3.95 -7.99 25.37
CA ALA A 37 -3.38 -7.90 26.72
C ALA A 37 -3.60 -6.48 27.28
N ALA A 38 -3.83 -6.36 28.60
CA ALA A 38 -4.15 -5.10 29.27
C ALA A 38 -3.10 -3.98 29.07
N TRP A 39 -1.89 -4.32 28.61
CA TRP A 39 -0.76 -3.41 28.35
C TRP A 39 -0.24 -3.48 26.91
N THR A 40 -1.13 -3.77 25.95
CA THR A 40 -0.74 -3.83 24.54
C THR A 40 -0.37 -2.43 24.03
N PRO A 41 0.85 -2.20 23.54
CA PRO A 41 1.24 -0.90 22.99
C PRO A 41 0.36 -0.47 21.82
N LEU A 42 0.11 0.84 21.68
CA LEU A 42 -0.75 1.40 20.63
C LEU A 42 -0.34 0.96 19.21
N PHE A 43 0.97 0.87 18.94
CA PHE A 43 1.45 0.43 17.62
C PHE A 43 1.10 -1.02 17.27
N VAL A 44 0.88 -1.88 18.27
CA VAL A 44 0.42 -3.26 18.07
C VAL A 44 -1.07 -3.28 17.78
N GLN A 45 -1.87 -2.55 18.57
CA GLN A 45 -3.32 -2.43 18.36
C GLN A 45 -3.68 -1.84 16.99
N PHE A 46 -2.86 -0.92 16.50
CA PHE A 46 -3.01 -0.26 15.21
C PHE A 46 -2.09 -0.81 14.12
N GLY A 47 -1.54 -2.02 14.30
CA GLY A 47 -0.64 -2.66 13.34
C GLY A 47 -1.24 -2.81 11.94
N TRP A 48 -2.58 -2.90 11.86
CA TRP A 48 -3.34 -2.95 10.61
C TRP A 48 -3.18 -1.70 9.72
N VAL A 49 -2.79 -0.55 10.27
CA VAL A 49 -2.47 0.68 9.49
C VAL A 49 -1.33 0.44 8.50
N GLY A 50 -0.42 -0.49 8.82
CA GLY A 50 0.64 -0.90 7.90
C GLY A 50 0.08 -1.42 6.56
N VAL A 51 -1.11 -2.04 6.55
CA VAL A 51 -1.76 -2.51 5.32
C VAL A 51 -2.19 -1.33 4.43
N ASN A 52 -2.71 -0.24 5.00
CA ASN A 52 -3.07 0.97 4.24
C ASN A 52 -1.84 1.60 3.59
N ILE A 53 -0.73 1.68 4.32
CA ILE A 53 0.55 2.19 3.79
C ILE A 53 1.05 1.28 2.65
N PHE A 54 0.91 -0.04 2.78
CA PHE A 54 1.28 -0.98 1.72
C PHE A 54 0.49 -0.79 0.43
N PHE A 55 -0.83 -0.64 0.52
CA PHE A 55 -1.65 -0.42 -0.68
C PHE A 55 -1.37 0.94 -1.33
N ALA A 56 -1.19 2.00 -0.54
CA ALA A 56 -0.78 3.31 -1.04
C ALA A 56 0.61 3.24 -1.72
N LEU A 57 1.57 2.52 -1.13
CA LEU A 57 2.88 2.29 -1.74
C LEU A 57 2.80 1.51 -3.05
N SER A 58 1.87 0.55 -3.14
CA SER A 58 1.66 -0.28 -4.32
C SER A 58 1.14 0.56 -5.49
N GLY A 59 0.14 1.41 -5.24
CA GLY A 59 -0.38 2.35 -6.24
C GLY A 59 0.65 3.40 -6.67
N PHE A 60 1.42 3.92 -5.71
CA PHE A 60 2.50 4.87 -5.96
C PHE A 60 3.58 4.26 -6.86
N LEU A 61 4.10 3.08 -6.51
CA LEU A 61 5.13 2.42 -7.29
C LEU A 61 4.62 2.01 -8.66
N PHE A 62 3.42 1.45 -8.75
CA PHE A 62 2.85 1.05 -10.03
C PHE A 62 2.82 2.23 -11.01
N THR A 63 2.26 3.35 -10.58
CA THR A 63 2.17 4.57 -11.38
C THR A 63 3.56 5.09 -11.73
N LYS A 64 4.47 5.20 -10.76
CA LYS A 64 5.84 5.68 -11.03
C LYS A 64 6.57 4.81 -12.06
N LEU A 65 6.39 3.49 -11.99
CA LEU A 65 7.20 2.52 -12.73
C LEU A 65 6.73 2.26 -14.15
N TYR A 66 5.42 2.27 -14.39
CA TYR A 66 4.84 1.83 -15.67
C TYR A 66 4.20 2.95 -16.46
N MET A 67 4.01 4.12 -15.86
CA MET A 67 3.36 5.23 -16.54
C MET A 67 4.20 5.81 -17.68
N GLU A 68 5.54 5.86 -17.55
CA GLU A 68 6.41 6.27 -18.66
C GLU A 68 6.35 5.29 -19.84
N GLU A 69 6.32 3.98 -19.56
CA GLU A 69 6.15 2.94 -20.58
C GLU A 69 4.77 3.04 -21.26
N LEU A 70 3.73 3.42 -20.50
CA LEU A 70 2.37 3.62 -21.00
C LEU A 70 2.27 4.88 -21.89
N GLU A 71 2.92 5.98 -21.49
CA GLU A 71 3.00 7.21 -22.31
C GLU A 71 3.69 6.98 -23.65
N GLN A 72 4.82 6.27 -23.62
CA GLN A 72 5.62 5.98 -24.80
C GLN A 72 5.00 4.88 -25.68
N GLY A 73 3.92 4.23 -25.22
CA GLY A 73 3.29 3.13 -25.92
C GLY A 73 4.15 1.86 -25.98
N THR A 74 5.18 1.76 -25.13
CA THR A 74 6.10 0.61 -25.05
C THR A 74 5.66 -0.40 -24.00
N PHE A 75 4.61 -0.11 -23.23
CA PHE A 75 4.08 -1.00 -22.21
C PHE A 75 3.55 -2.32 -22.80
N SER A 76 4.05 -3.44 -22.26
CA SER A 76 3.57 -4.79 -22.57
C SER A 76 2.90 -5.39 -21.34
N TYR A 77 1.59 -5.64 -21.44
CA TYR A 77 0.80 -6.26 -20.36
C TYR A 77 1.34 -7.65 -19.98
N ARG A 78 1.76 -8.44 -20.98
CA ARG A 78 2.36 -9.76 -20.76
C ARG A 78 3.66 -9.65 -19.97
N THR A 79 4.56 -8.76 -20.38
CA THR A 79 5.86 -8.57 -19.71
C THR A 79 5.66 -8.06 -18.28
N TYR A 80 4.69 -7.18 -18.08
CA TYR A 80 4.28 -6.67 -16.78
C TYR A 80 3.79 -7.79 -15.85
N MET A 81 2.85 -8.63 -16.31
CA MET A 81 2.32 -9.75 -15.53
C MET A 81 3.40 -10.79 -15.18
N VAL A 82 4.24 -11.16 -16.15
CA VAL A 82 5.33 -12.13 -15.91
C VAL A 82 6.30 -11.62 -14.83
N LYS A 83 6.70 -10.35 -14.87
CA LYS A 83 7.56 -9.75 -13.85
C LYS A 83 6.94 -9.81 -12.45
N ARG A 84 5.61 -9.71 -12.34
CA ARG A 84 4.90 -9.80 -11.05
C ARG A 84 4.80 -11.23 -10.56
N VAL A 85 4.40 -12.16 -11.43
CA VAL A 85 4.29 -13.58 -11.08
C VAL A 85 5.64 -14.11 -10.57
N ILE A 86 6.74 -13.82 -11.27
CA ILE A 86 8.10 -14.21 -10.86
C ILE A 86 8.49 -13.61 -9.51
N ARG A 87 7.98 -12.43 -9.17
CA ARG A 87 8.29 -11.75 -7.90
C ARG A 87 7.47 -12.28 -6.72
N ILE A 88 6.19 -12.61 -6.94
CA ILE A 88 5.23 -12.91 -5.87
C ILE A 88 5.16 -14.41 -5.60
N TYR A 89 4.99 -15.23 -6.64
CA TYR A 89 4.73 -16.66 -6.49
C TYR A 89 5.82 -17.44 -5.73
N PRO A 90 7.13 -17.19 -5.89
CA PRO A 90 8.14 -17.96 -5.16
C PRO A 90 8.01 -17.83 -3.64
N VAL A 91 7.86 -16.59 -3.15
CA VAL A 91 7.73 -16.32 -1.72
C VAL A 91 6.37 -16.78 -1.21
N THR A 92 5.29 -16.50 -1.96
CA THR A 92 3.94 -16.95 -1.60
C THR A 92 3.85 -18.46 -1.50
N THR A 93 4.46 -19.20 -2.43
CA THR A 93 4.47 -20.68 -2.41
C THR A 93 5.20 -21.21 -1.18
N LEU A 94 6.37 -20.63 -0.86
CA LEU A 94 7.12 -21.01 0.33
C LEU A 94 6.32 -20.77 1.63
N VAL A 95 5.72 -19.58 1.76
CA VAL A 95 4.88 -19.22 2.92
C VAL A 95 3.67 -20.14 3.01
N LEU A 96 3.01 -20.43 1.89
CA LEU A 96 1.86 -21.34 1.85
C LEU A 96 2.22 -22.75 2.30
N ILE A 97 3.33 -23.31 1.81
CA ILE A 97 3.82 -24.63 2.25
C ILE A 97 4.12 -24.62 3.75
N ALA A 98 4.81 -23.59 4.25
CA ALA A 98 5.11 -23.47 5.68
C ALA A 98 3.82 -23.38 6.53
N SER A 99 2.81 -22.63 6.07
CA SER A 99 1.50 -22.53 6.74
C SER A 99 0.75 -23.85 6.73
N ILE A 100 0.75 -24.59 5.61
CA ILE A 100 0.12 -25.92 5.53
C ILE A 100 0.77 -26.88 6.54
N ILE A 101 2.12 -26.95 6.56
CA ILE A 101 2.88 -27.78 7.50
C ILE A 101 2.55 -27.40 8.95
N GLY A 102 2.49 -26.10 9.26
CA GLY A 102 2.17 -25.62 10.61
C GLY A 102 0.74 -25.88 11.06
N SER A 103 -0.23 -25.89 10.13
CA SER A 103 -1.66 -26.10 10.42
C SER A 103 -2.07 -27.58 10.57
N GLY A 104 -1.26 -28.52 10.05
CA GLY A 104 -1.51 -29.96 10.13
C GLY A 104 -2.48 -30.49 9.06
N THR A 105 -3.74 -30.05 9.07
CA THR A 105 -4.77 -30.53 8.11
C THR A 105 -5.39 -29.37 7.35
N VAL A 106 -5.35 -29.44 6.01
CA VAL A 106 -5.90 -28.43 5.09
C VAL A 106 -6.71 -29.12 4.01
N TYR A 107 -7.88 -28.57 3.66
CA TYR A 107 -8.64 -29.07 2.52
C TYR A 107 -7.96 -28.67 1.21
N TRP A 108 -7.94 -29.57 0.22
CA TRP A 108 -7.30 -29.29 -1.07
C TRP A 108 -7.88 -28.04 -1.76
N VAL A 109 -9.17 -27.75 -1.55
CA VAL A 109 -9.86 -26.55 -2.07
C VAL A 109 -9.27 -25.28 -1.46
N ASP A 110 -8.99 -25.27 -0.16
CA ASP A 110 -8.35 -24.14 0.51
C ASP A 110 -6.95 -23.89 -0.04
N ALA A 111 -6.17 -24.95 -0.19
CA ALA A 111 -4.81 -24.87 -0.73
C ALA A 111 -4.81 -24.33 -2.16
N LEU A 112 -5.73 -24.80 -3.01
CA LEU A 112 -5.88 -24.32 -4.38
C LEU A 112 -6.30 -22.84 -4.41
N ALA A 113 -7.26 -22.43 -3.56
CA ALA A 113 -7.72 -21.05 -3.48
C ALA A 113 -6.63 -20.09 -2.98
N HIS A 114 -5.77 -20.54 -2.06
CA HIS A 114 -4.62 -19.76 -1.58
C HIS A 114 -3.51 -19.69 -2.63
N PHE A 115 -3.21 -20.80 -3.30
CA PHE A 115 -2.20 -20.85 -4.35
C PHE A 115 -2.55 -19.95 -5.55
N THR A 116 -3.82 -19.93 -5.95
CA THR A 116 -4.33 -19.08 -7.04
C THR A 116 -4.63 -17.65 -6.62
N LEU A 117 -4.46 -17.31 -5.34
CA LEU A 117 -4.77 -15.99 -4.77
C LEU A 117 -6.23 -15.53 -4.98
N ILE A 118 -7.18 -16.46 -5.12
CA ILE A 118 -8.62 -16.15 -5.21
C ILE A 118 -9.34 -16.24 -3.86
N HIS A 119 -8.71 -16.86 -2.86
CA HIS A 119 -9.25 -17.02 -1.51
C HIS A 119 -9.77 -15.71 -0.89
N GLY A 120 -9.14 -14.56 -1.17
CA GLY A 120 -9.58 -13.26 -0.67
C GLY A 120 -10.94 -12.79 -1.20
N TRP A 121 -11.39 -13.29 -2.36
CA TRP A 121 -12.69 -12.92 -2.95
C TRP A 121 -13.86 -13.59 -2.25
N PHE A 122 -13.61 -14.71 -1.57
CA PHE A 122 -14.61 -15.56 -0.95
C PHE A 122 -14.48 -15.51 0.58
N PRO A 123 -15.49 -14.99 1.30
CA PRO A 123 -15.41 -14.82 2.76
C PRO A 123 -15.02 -16.08 3.52
N GLN A 124 -15.49 -17.25 3.06
CA GLN A 124 -15.20 -18.55 3.68
C GLN A 124 -13.74 -19.00 3.56
N PHE A 125 -12.97 -18.48 2.60
CA PHE A 125 -11.60 -18.91 2.33
C PHE A 125 -10.55 -17.89 2.82
N ARG A 126 -10.93 -16.69 3.26
CA ARG A 126 -9.97 -15.58 3.53
C ARG A 126 -8.96 -15.87 4.63
N SER A 127 -9.28 -16.77 5.56
CA SER A 127 -8.48 -17.01 6.76
C SER A 127 -8.27 -18.49 7.04
N THR A 128 -8.51 -19.38 6.06
CA THR A 128 -8.48 -20.83 6.29
C THR A 128 -7.07 -21.39 6.44
N ILE A 129 -6.06 -20.81 5.77
CA ILE A 129 -4.65 -21.23 5.91
C ILE A 129 -3.79 -20.14 6.55
N ASN A 130 -3.87 -18.92 6.04
CA ASN A 130 -3.04 -17.83 6.51
C ASN A 130 -3.79 -16.51 6.39
N ALA A 131 -4.27 -15.98 7.51
CA ALA A 131 -5.15 -14.81 7.53
C ALA A 131 -4.55 -13.59 6.79
N PRO A 132 -3.29 -13.16 7.00
CA PRO A 132 -2.69 -12.05 6.24
C PRO A 132 -2.72 -12.16 4.70
N MET A 133 -2.86 -13.38 4.12
CA MET A 133 -2.76 -13.59 2.66
C MET A 133 -3.89 -12.96 1.84
N TRP A 134 -5.02 -12.56 2.46
CA TRP A 134 -6.09 -11.83 1.75
C TRP A 134 -5.55 -10.54 1.10
N THR A 135 -4.52 -9.92 1.68
CA THR A 135 -3.90 -8.70 1.14
C THR A 135 -3.29 -8.92 -0.23
N LEU A 136 -2.71 -10.11 -0.50
CA LEU A 136 -2.15 -10.48 -1.79
C LEU A 136 -3.23 -10.61 -2.87
N THR A 137 -4.38 -11.19 -2.52
CA THR A 137 -5.54 -11.29 -3.42
C THR A 137 -5.99 -9.90 -3.88
N VAL A 138 -6.06 -8.96 -2.93
CA VAL A 138 -6.44 -7.57 -3.21
C VAL A 138 -5.36 -6.86 -4.05
N GLU A 139 -4.08 -7.05 -3.72
CA GLU A 139 -2.96 -6.47 -4.46
C GLU A 139 -2.94 -6.92 -5.93
N GLU A 140 -3.10 -8.22 -6.17
CA GLU A 140 -3.18 -8.78 -7.52
C GLU A 140 -4.39 -8.24 -8.29
N SER A 141 -5.54 -8.09 -7.62
CA SER A 141 -6.73 -7.49 -8.21
C SER A 141 -6.46 -6.05 -8.69
N PHE A 142 -5.74 -5.25 -7.90
CA PHE A 142 -5.33 -3.91 -8.33
C PHE A 142 -4.35 -3.95 -9.50
N TYR A 143 -3.42 -4.90 -9.52
CA TYR A 143 -2.47 -5.01 -10.62
C TYR A 143 -3.07 -5.48 -11.93
N LEU A 144 -4.15 -6.26 -11.88
CA LEU A 144 -4.91 -6.65 -13.06
C LEU A 144 -5.71 -5.47 -13.63
N VAL A 145 -6.34 -4.66 -12.78
CA VAL A 145 -7.26 -3.58 -13.19
C VAL A 145 -6.52 -2.27 -13.52
N SER A 146 -5.44 -1.94 -12.80
CA SER A 146 -4.78 -0.63 -12.90
C SER A 146 -4.20 -0.28 -14.28
N PRO A 147 -3.68 -1.21 -15.11
CA PRO A 147 -3.29 -0.88 -16.48
C PRO A 147 -4.48 -0.42 -17.32
N VAL A 148 -5.65 -1.04 -17.16
CA VAL A 148 -6.88 -0.68 -17.90
C VAL A 148 -7.28 0.75 -17.58
N GLY A 149 -7.26 1.15 -16.30
CA GLY A 149 -7.56 2.52 -15.89
C GLY A 149 -6.65 3.56 -16.54
N ILE A 150 -5.33 3.29 -16.61
CA ILE A 150 -4.38 4.20 -17.28
C ILE A 150 -4.59 4.22 -18.80
N PHE A 151 -4.84 3.07 -19.43
CA PHE A 151 -5.11 3.01 -20.87
C PHE A 151 -6.36 3.81 -21.25
N LEU A 152 -7.42 3.73 -20.45
CA LEU A 152 -8.63 4.53 -20.66
C LEU A 152 -8.33 6.03 -20.55
N ALA A 153 -7.55 6.45 -19.54
CA ALA A 153 -7.12 7.84 -19.41
C ALA A 153 -6.29 8.32 -20.62
N ALA A 154 -5.33 7.51 -21.06
CA ALA A 154 -4.48 7.81 -22.21
C ALA A 154 -5.27 7.84 -23.53
N GLY A 155 -6.24 6.94 -23.71
CA GLY A 155 -7.13 6.89 -24.87
C GLY A 155 -8.02 8.13 -24.97
N LEU A 156 -8.62 8.54 -23.85
CA LEU A 156 -9.43 9.76 -23.76
C LEU A 156 -8.60 11.01 -24.08
N SER A 157 -7.34 11.03 -23.61
CA SER A 157 -6.39 12.10 -23.93
C SER A 157 -6.06 12.20 -25.41
N ARG A 158 -5.78 11.06 -26.05
CA ARG A 158 -5.51 11.00 -27.50
C ARG A 158 -6.71 11.48 -28.32
N MET A 159 -7.94 11.14 -27.90
CA MET A 159 -9.17 11.60 -28.54
C MET A 159 -9.32 13.13 -28.43
N TRP A 160 -9.07 13.72 -27.26
CA TRP A 160 -9.10 15.17 -27.06
C TRP A 160 -7.96 15.92 -27.76
N SER A 161 -6.77 15.32 -27.86
CA SER A 161 -5.64 15.87 -28.62
C SER A 161 -5.89 15.87 -30.13
N ARG A 162 -6.88 15.14 -30.66
CA ARG A 162 -7.30 15.30 -32.07
C ARG A 162 -8.03 16.62 -32.31
N TYR A 163 -8.61 17.22 -31.27
CA TYR A 163 -9.29 18.52 -31.34
C TYR A 163 -8.39 19.70 -30.95
N THR A 164 -7.23 19.44 -30.34
CA THR A 164 -6.30 20.47 -29.87
C THR A 164 -4.91 20.25 -30.48
N VAL A 165 -4.36 21.25 -31.16
CA VAL A 165 -3.13 21.17 -32.00
C VAL A 165 -1.86 20.79 -31.21
N ARG A 166 -1.90 20.75 -29.88
CA ARG A 166 -0.72 20.58 -29.02
C ARG A 166 -0.70 19.22 -28.33
N LYS A 167 0.24 18.34 -28.74
CA LYS A 167 0.61 17.12 -27.99
C LYS A 167 1.41 17.49 -26.73
N ASP A 168 0.77 18.16 -25.78
CA ASP A 168 1.39 18.42 -24.47
C ASP A 168 1.20 17.18 -23.59
N HIS A 169 2.30 16.48 -23.30
CA HIS A 169 2.30 15.34 -22.37
C HIS A 169 1.69 15.72 -21.01
N LYS A 170 1.80 16.99 -20.60
CA LYS A 170 1.15 17.55 -19.40
C LYS A 170 -0.37 17.34 -19.36
N MET A 171 -1.05 17.31 -20.50
CA MET A 171 -2.50 17.10 -20.58
C MET A 171 -2.91 15.70 -20.12
N ILE A 172 -2.13 14.68 -20.48
CA ILE A 172 -2.35 13.28 -20.06
C ILE A 172 -2.34 13.17 -18.54
N TRP A 173 -1.43 13.90 -17.87
CA TRP A 173 -1.32 13.87 -16.41
C TRP A 173 -2.41 14.62 -15.69
N LEU A 174 -2.84 15.76 -16.23
CA LEU A 174 -3.98 16.49 -15.66
C LEU A 174 -5.24 15.64 -15.77
N GLN A 175 -5.46 14.97 -16.90
CA GLN A 175 -6.58 14.07 -17.08
C GLN A 175 -6.48 12.81 -16.22
N LEU A 176 -5.28 12.23 -16.06
CA LEU A 176 -5.10 11.11 -15.14
C LEU A 176 -5.30 11.56 -13.68
N ALA A 177 -4.75 12.70 -13.28
CA ALA A 177 -4.96 13.26 -11.95
C ALA A 177 -6.45 13.51 -11.69
N ALA A 178 -7.15 14.10 -12.65
CA ALA A 178 -8.60 14.31 -12.58
C ALA A 178 -9.36 12.98 -12.51
N LEU A 179 -9.03 12.00 -13.36
CA LEU A 179 -9.64 10.67 -13.33
C LEU A 179 -9.40 9.98 -11.99
N LEU A 180 -8.18 9.99 -11.48
CA LEU A 180 -7.83 9.38 -10.20
C LEU A 180 -8.47 10.13 -9.02
N LEU A 181 -8.57 11.46 -9.10
CA LEU A 181 -9.23 12.26 -8.08
C LEU A 181 -10.74 11.98 -8.09
N VAL A 182 -11.34 11.90 -9.27
CA VAL A 182 -12.71 11.45 -9.47
C VAL A 182 -12.86 10.04 -8.91
N LEU A 183 -12.01 9.08 -9.26
CA LEU A 183 -12.07 7.72 -8.73
C LEU A 183 -11.88 7.67 -7.21
N TRP A 184 -11.08 8.56 -6.64
CA TRP A 184 -10.86 8.64 -5.19
C TRP A 184 -12.06 9.25 -4.47
N ILE A 185 -12.62 10.35 -4.98
CA ILE A 185 -13.87 10.96 -4.47
C ILE A 185 -15.04 10.00 -4.67
N PHE A 186 -15.15 9.40 -5.85
CA PHE A 186 -16.15 8.38 -6.13
C PHE A 186 -15.93 7.15 -5.27
N SER A 187 -14.70 6.76 -4.89
CA SER A 187 -14.51 5.65 -3.94
C SER A 187 -15.17 5.95 -2.59
N PHE A 188 -15.29 7.23 -2.20
CA PHE A 188 -16.03 7.63 -0.99
C PHE A 188 -17.54 7.30 -1.09
N ALA A 189 -18.15 7.62 -2.24
CA ALA A 189 -19.59 7.40 -2.47
C ALA A 189 -19.90 5.94 -2.89
N LEU A 190 -19.08 5.40 -3.77
CA LEU A 190 -19.23 4.12 -4.46
C LEU A 190 -18.83 2.94 -3.58
N SER A 191 -17.81 3.08 -2.70
CA SER A 191 -17.44 1.98 -1.80
C SER A 191 -18.61 1.58 -0.92
N ARG A 192 -19.35 2.56 -0.38
CA ARG A 192 -20.51 2.26 0.46
C ARG A 192 -21.65 1.62 -0.34
N GLY A 193 -22.00 2.23 -1.48
CA GLY A 193 -23.09 1.73 -2.33
C GLY A 193 -22.81 0.34 -2.90
N LEU A 194 -21.65 0.13 -3.51
CA LEU A 194 -21.28 -1.16 -4.10
C LEU A 194 -21.08 -2.24 -3.07
N VAL A 195 -20.50 -1.94 -1.91
CA VAL A 195 -20.33 -2.95 -0.86
C VAL A 195 -21.70 -3.32 -0.27
N LEU A 196 -22.60 -2.35 -0.03
CA LEU A 196 -23.97 -2.68 0.39
C LEU A 196 -24.70 -3.51 -0.66
N HIS A 197 -24.62 -3.13 -1.94
CA HIS A 197 -25.22 -3.90 -3.02
C HIS A 197 -24.64 -5.32 -3.12
N TYR A 198 -23.32 -5.48 -2.96
CA TYR A 198 -22.66 -6.78 -2.87
C TYR A 198 -23.20 -7.60 -1.69
N LEU A 199 -23.33 -6.99 -0.51
CA LEU A 199 -23.83 -7.66 0.69
C LEU A 199 -25.28 -8.10 0.55
N GLU A 200 -26.15 -7.25 0.00
CA GLU A 200 -27.54 -7.56 -0.29
C GLU A 200 -27.67 -8.66 -1.33
N THR A 201 -26.92 -8.55 -2.44
CA THR A 201 -26.92 -9.57 -3.50
C THR A 201 -26.45 -10.92 -2.97
N ARG A 202 -25.42 -10.92 -2.11
CA ARG A 202 -24.91 -12.14 -1.49
C ARG A 202 -25.92 -12.73 -0.51
N LEU A 203 -26.53 -11.91 0.33
CA LEU A 203 -27.60 -12.35 1.23
C LEU A 203 -28.77 -12.95 0.43
N PHE A 204 -29.15 -12.32 -0.68
CA PHE A 204 -30.22 -12.81 -1.54
C PHE A 204 -29.88 -14.14 -2.24
N LEU A 205 -28.67 -14.28 -2.80
CA LEU A 205 -28.30 -15.44 -3.62
C LEU A 205 -27.83 -16.64 -2.80
N VAL A 206 -27.16 -16.41 -1.67
CA VAL A 206 -26.46 -17.46 -0.90
C VAL A 206 -26.68 -17.35 0.61
N ASP A 207 -27.63 -16.53 1.07
CA ASP A 207 -28.05 -16.38 2.47
C ASP A 207 -26.90 -16.17 3.46
N THR A 208 -25.86 -15.45 3.02
CA THR A 208 -24.68 -15.19 3.85
C THR A 208 -24.25 -13.73 3.79
N TRP A 209 -23.96 -13.19 4.96
CA TRP A 209 -23.43 -11.83 5.11
C TRP A 209 -21.90 -11.82 5.17
N ASP A 210 -21.26 -10.80 4.60
CA ASP A 210 -19.81 -10.63 4.64
C ASP A 210 -19.40 -9.41 5.46
N ASN A 211 -19.15 -9.62 6.76
CA ASN A 211 -18.70 -8.55 7.66
C ASN A 211 -17.36 -7.91 7.23
N GLY A 212 -16.57 -8.61 6.43
CA GLY A 212 -15.26 -8.17 5.98
C GLY A 212 -15.25 -7.47 4.62
N ALA A 213 -16.40 -7.28 3.99
CA ALA A 213 -16.49 -6.77 2.62
C ALA A 213 -15.82 -5.40 2.43
N TYR A 214 -15.93 -4.51 3.40
CA TYR A 214 -15.28 -3.19 3.36
C TYR A 214 -13.76 -3.22 3.58
N THR A 215 -13.22 -4.29 4.17
CA THR A 215 -11.82 -4.35 4.60
C THR A 215 -10.99 -5.25 3.70
N PHE A 216 -11.56 -6.39 3.28
CA PHE A 216 -10.83 -7.47 2.63
C PHE A 216 -11.05 -7.55 1.12
N THR A 217 -11.80 -6.61 0.54
CA THR A 217 -12.07 -6.60 -0.90
C THR A 217 -11.31 -5.48 -1.60
N PHE A 218 -11.15 -5.63 -2.92
CA PHE A 218 -10.52 -4.60 -3.74
C PHE A 218 -11.31 -3.28 -3.71
N LEU A 219 -12.64 -3.33 -3.62
CA LEU A 219 -13.49 -2.13 -3.53
C LEU A 219 -13.27 -1.38 -2.23
N GLY A 220 -13.14 -2.11 -1.12
CA GLY A 220 -12.88 -1.53 0.20
C GLY A 220 -11.52 -0.84 0.30
N ARG A 221 -10.53 -1.32 -0.47
CA ARG A 221 -9.14 -0.82 -0.45
C ARG A 221 -8.78 0.08 -1.62
N LEU A 222 -9.73 0.36 -2.51
CA LEU A 222 -9.50 1.14 -3.73
C LEU A 222 -8.97 2.54 -3.41
N SER A 223 -9.49 3.16 -2.35
CA SER A 223 -9.07 4.49 -1.90
C SER A 223 -7.59 4.55 -1.50
N ASP A 224 -7.09 3.53 -0.80
CA ASP A 224 -5.67 3.41 -0.40
C ASP A 224 -4.78 3.37 -1.65
N PHE A 225 -5.11 2.49 -2.61
CA PHE A 225 -4.33 2.32 -3.83
C PHE A 225 -4.34 3.57 -4.70
N VAL A 226 -5.52 4.15 -4.94
CA VAL A 226 -5.69 5.36 -5.78
C VAL A 226 -5.02 6.58 -5.16
N ALA A 227 -5.06 6.74 -3.82
CA ALA A 227 -4.32 7.81 -3.14
C ALA A 227 -2.81 7.71 -3.41
N GLY A 228 -2.27 6.49 -3.43
CA GLY A 228 -0.91 6.22 -3.85
C GLY A 228 -0.61 6.63 -5.30
N MET A 229 -1.52 6.31 -6.23
CA MET A 229 -1.39 6.72 -7.64
C MET A 229 -1.40 8.25 -7.78
N LEU A 230 -2.30 8.93 -7.06
CA LEU A 230 -2.37 10.40 -7.01
C LEU A 230 -1.08 11.03 -6.50
N ALA A 231 -0.48 10.45 -5.44
CA ALA A 231 0.81 10.89 -4.94
C ALA A 231 1.90 10.81 -6.01
N ALA A 232 1.95 9.72 -6.79
CA ALA A 232 2.93 9.58 -7.86
C ALA A 232 2.75 10.64 -8.97
N VAL A 233 1.50 10.95 -9.33
CA VAL A 233 1.18 12.00 -10.32
C VAL A 233 1.56 13.38 -9.79
N ALA A 234 1.19 13.70 -8.56
CA ALA A 234 1.50 15.00 -7.92
C ALA A 234 3.01 15.26 -7.86
N MET A 235 3.80 14.21 -7.58
CA MET A 235 5.27 14.31 -7.52
C MET A 235 5.95 14.50 -8.87
N ARG A 236 5.28 14.23 -10.01
CA ARG A 236 5.87 14.42 -11.34
C ARG A 236 5.90 15.88 -11.76
N HIS A 237 4.94 16.69 -11.30
CA HIS A 237 4.70 18.04 -11.82
C HIS A 237 5.33 19.17 -11.00
N THR A 238 5.97 18.88 -9.86
CA THR A 238 6.23 19.92 -8.83
C THR A 238 7.72 20.18 -8.59
N ALA A 239 8.61 20.01 -9.58
CA ALA A 239 10.07 19.97 -9.41
C ALA A 239 10.70 21.18 -8.69
N SER A 240 10.13 22.39 -8.81
CA SER A 240 10.69 23.63 -8.26
C SER A 240 10.08 24.09 -6.92
N VAL A 241 8.88 23.61 -6.57
CA VAL A 241 8.19 23.94 -5.29
C VAL A 241 8.41 22.82 -4.25
N GLN A 242 9.04 21.72 -4.66
CA GLN A 242 9.10 20.44 -3.96
C GLN A 242 9.89 20.46 -2.64
N GLN A 243 10.99 21.22 -2.50
CA GLN A 243 11.83 21.16 -1.29
C GLN A 243 11.17 21.65 0.01
N ARG A 244 10.27 22.65 -0.03
CA ARG A 244 9.53 23.11 1.18
C ARG A 244 8.25 22.33 1.42
N ALA A 245 7.61 21.85 0.36
CA ALA A 245 6.34 21.13 0.44
C ALA A 245 6.48 19.72 1.04
N THR A 246 7.67 19.11 0.99
CA THR A 246 7.91 17.73 1.42
C THR A 246 7.93 17.55 2.93
N GLY A 247 8.67 18.39 3.65
CA GLY A 247 8.63 18.40 5.11
C GLY A 247 7.22 18.65 5.63
N ILE A 248 6.49 19.58 5.00
CA ILE A 248 5.09 19.86 5.31
C ILE A 248 4.22 18.63 5.03
N SER A 249 4.38 17.96 3.89
CA SER A 249 3.59 16.77 3.55
C SER A 249 3.84 15.61 4.52
N LEU A 250 5.09 15.40 4.96
CA LEU A 250 5.41 14.37 5.94
C LEU A 250 4.78 14.66 7.29
N VAL A 251 4.91 15.90 7.77
CA VAL A 251 4.33 16.35 9.04
C VAL A 251 2.81 16.28 8.98
N LEU A 252 2.19 16.81 7.93
CA LEU A 252 0.75 16.78 7.73
C LEU A 252 0.21 15.35 7.63
N GLY A 253 0.87 14.49 6.84
CA GLY A 253 0.50 13.09 6.70
C GLY A 253 0.61 12.33 8.02
N THR A 254 1.69 12.53 8.77
CA THR A 254 1.88 11.89 10.09
C THR A 254 0.87 12.41 11.10
N ALA A 255 0.60 13.71 11.14
CA ALA A 255 -0.39 14.32 12.03
C ALA A 255 -1.81 13.82 11.71
N LEU A 256 -2.18 13.75 10.44
CA LEU A 256 -3.47 13.20 10.00
C LEU A 256 -3.60 11.71 10.36
N MET A 257 -2.54 10.93 10.15
CA MET A 257 -2.53 9.51 10.53
C MET A 257 -2.75 9.35 12.04
N PHE A 258 -2.01 10.11 12.85
CA PHE A 258 -2.14 10.09 14.30
C PHE A 258 -3.54 10.53 14.76
N ALA A 259 -4.08 11.60 14.18
CA ALA A 259 -5.44 12.06 14.48
C ALA A 259 -6.49 10.98 14.14
N CYS A 260 -6.33 10.25 13.05
CA CYS A 260 -7.21 9.13 12.70
C CYS A 260 -7.11 7.99 13.72
N ILE A 261 -5.90 7.63 14.14
CA ILE A 261 -5.68 6.58 15.15
C ILE A 261 -6.35 6.97 16.48
N VAL A 262 -6.14 8.19 16.96
CA VAL A 262 -6.76 8.70 18.19
C VAL A 262 -8.28 8.75 18.09
N PHE A 263 -8.82 9.14 16.92
CA PHE A 263 -10.26 9.12 16.68
C PHE A 263 -10.83 7.70 16.68
N ILE A 264 -10.14 6.74 16.06
CA ILE A 264 -10.57 5.33 16.04
C ILE A 264 -10.55 4.75 17.45
N ASP A 265 -9.50 5.04 18.22
CA ASP A 265 -9.36 4.62 19.61
C ASP A 265 -10.50 5.19 20.47
N SER A 266 -10.82 6.49 20.34
CA SER A 266 -11.88 7.13 21.12
C SER A 266 -13.29 6.64 20.79
N VAL A 267 -13.51 6.10 19.59
CA VAL A 267 -14.77 5.44 19.20
C VAL A 267 -14.84 3.99 19.72
N GLY A 268 -13.78 3.48 20.35
CA GLY A 268 -13.70 2.12 20.90
C GLY A 268 -13.08 1.11 19.92
N GLY A 269 -12.21 1.59 19.02
CA GLY A 269 -11.40 0.76 18.14
C GLY A 269 -12.00 0.51 16.74
N PRO A 270 -11.29 -0.26 15.90
CA PRO A 270 -11.62 -0.41 14.47
C PRO A 270 -12.98 -1.06 14.21
N VAL A 271 -13.41 -1.99 15.07
CA VAL A 271 -14.69 -2.70 14.92
C VAL A 271 -15.88 -1.75 15.14
N LEU A 272 -15.82 -0.91 16.19
CA LEU A 272 -16.86 0.07 16.47
C LEU A 272 -16.80 1.24 15.50
N MET A 273 -15.61 1.63 15.06
CA MET A 273 -15.45 2.62 14.01
C MET A 273 -16.13 2.22 12.70
N ALA A 274 -16.10 0.93 12.32
CA ALA A 274 -16.79 0.47 11.12
C ALA A 274 -18.32 0.71 11.16
N LYS A 275 -18.91 0.76 12.36
CA LYS A 275 -20.33 1.07 12.58
C LYS A 275 -20.59 2.57 12.72
N HIS A 276 -19.56 3.38 12.94
CA HIS A 276 -19.67 4.81 13.17
C HIS A 276 -19.88 5.57 11.86
N LYS A 277 -20.72 6.63 11.87
CA LYS A 277 -21.04 7.42 10.67
C LYS A 277 -19.80 8.03 10.00
N MET A 278 -18.80 8.40 10.80
CA MET A 278 -17.53 8.95 10.34
C MET A 278 -16.46 7.90 10.04
N GLY A 279 -16.77 6.60 10.15
CA GLY A 279 -15.79 5.53 9.89
C GLY A 279 -15.26 5.57 8.46
N ILE A 280 -16.14 5.79 7.48
CA ILE A 280 -15.73 5.92 6.07
C ILE A 280 -14.76 7.10 5.88
N VAL A 281 -15.04 8.23 6.54
CA VAL A 281 -14.16 9.42 6.50
C VAL A 281 -12.79 9.09 7.05
N ALA A 282 -12.71 8.50 8.25
CA ALA A 282 -11.42 8.15 8.85
C ALA A 282 -10.63 7.13 8.00
N GLY A 283 -11.29 6.15 7.38
CA GLY A 283 -10.61 5.21 6.47
C GLY A 283 -10.00 5.91 5.25
N HIS A 284 -10.73 6.82 4.61
CA HIS A 284 -10.22 7.59 3.45
C HIS A 284 -9.14 8.61 3.87
N THR A 285 -9.25 9.18 5.07
CA THR A 285 -8.22 10.07 5.61
C THR A 285 -6.91 9.31 5.88
N ILE A 286 -6.97 8.05 6.30
CA ILE A 286 -5.79 7.18 6.41
C ILE A 286 -5.13 6.95 5.05
N ALA A 287 -5.92 6.75 3.99
CA ALA A 287 -5.40 6.64 2.62
C ALA A 287 -4.67 7.92 2.19
N LEU A 288 -5.28 9.09 2.43
CA LEU A 288 -4.67 10.39 2.16
C LEU A 288 -3.39 10.62 2.98
N ALA A 289 -3.43 10.31 4.28
CA ALA A 289 -2.29 10.41 5.17
C ALA A 289 -1.12 9.55 4.69
N SER A 290 -1.41 8.31 4.26
CA SER A 290 -0.42 7.40 3.68
C SER A 290 0.22 7.98 2.42
N ALA A 291 -0.58 8.56 1.52
CA ALA A 291 -0.09 9.21 0.31
C ALA A 291 0.82 10.42 0.62
N LEU A 292 0.46 11.26 1.59
CA LEU A 292 1.27 12.39 2.03
C LEU A 292 2.59 11.96 2.67
N ILE A 293 2.59 10.89 3.48
CA ILE A 293 3.81 10.30 4.05
C ILE A 293 4.74 9.81 2.93
N ILE A 294 4.20 9.15 1.90
CA ILE A 294 4.99 8.66 0.76
C ILE A 294 5.66 9.82 0.01
N ILE A 295 4.93 10.92 -0.22
CA ILE A 295 5.47 12.14 -0.85
C ILE A 295 6.62 12.70 0.00
N GLY A 296 6.39 12.84 1.30
CA GLY A 296 7.37 13.41 2.22
C GLY A 296 8.65 12.58 2.38
N VAL A 297 8.53 11.26 2.46
CA VAL A 297 9.67 10.35 2.66
C VAL A 297 10.60 10.33 1.44
N ARG A 298 10.07 10.41 0.22
CA ARG A 298 10.87 10.27 -1.01
C ARG A 298 11.86 11.43 -1.25
N GLU A 299 11.65 12.61 -0.69
CA GLU A 299 12.43 13.81 -1.04
C GLU A 299 13.34 14.33 0.08
N THR A 300 13.34 13.67 1.24
CA THR A 300 14.26 14.03 2.34
C THR A 300 15.71 13.63 2.07
N THR A 301 15.97 12.88 1.00
CA THR A 301 17.31 12.53 0.53
C THR A 301 17.67 13.35 -0.71
N PRO A 302 18.78 14.12 -0.69
CA PRO A 302 19.22 14.83 -1.87
C PRO A 302 19.51 13.81 -2.96
N SER A 303 18.83 13.96 -4.12
CA SER A 303 19.23 13.26 -5.33
C SER A 303 20.72 13.54 -5.53
N GLY A 304 21.56 12.49 -5.46
CA GLY A 304 22.96 12.59 -5.80
C GLY A 304 23.07 13.33 -7.13
N GLY A 305 23.70 14.50 -7.08
CA GLY A 305 23.79 15.39 -8.23
C GLY A 305 24.40 14.64 -9.40
N SER A 306 23.75 14.76 -10.56
CA SER A 306 24.47 14.68 -11.82
C SER A 306 25.47 15.84 -11.81
N SER A 307 26.72 15.56 -11.42
CA SER A 307 27.81 16.52 -11.55
C SER A 307 27.98 16.88 -13.04
N PRO A 308 28.02 18.16 -13.41
CA PRO A 308 28.66 18.55 -14.66
C PRO A 308 30.16 18.27 -14.48
N VAL A 309 30.74 17.55 -15.43
CA VAL A 309 32.18 17.46 -15.60
C VAL A 309 32.74 18.87 -15.74
N GLY A 310 33.67 19.26 -14.86
CA GLY A 310 34.44 20.50 -15.06
C GLY A 310 35.12 21.05 -13.80
N GLY A 311 36.45 20.94 -13.78
CA GLY A 311 37.32 21.97 -13.18
C GLY A 311 37.60 21.85 -11.68
N TRP A 312 38.85 21.52 -11.35
CA TRP A 312 39.46 21.78 -10.06
C TRP A 312 39.39 23.26 -9.68
N SER A 313 38.95 23.58 -8.45
CA SER A 313 39.62 24.58 -7.60
C SER A 313 39.18 24.46 -6.14
N SER A 314 40.17 24.36 -5.27
CA SER A 314 40.16 24.41 -3.81
C SER A 314 39.53 25.68 -3.21
N SER A 315 38.72 25.52 -2.14
CA SER A 315 38.71 26.41 -0.96
C SER A 315 37.67 25.94 0.09
N ALA A 316 37.85 26.44 1.30
CA ALA A 316 37.55 25.81 2.57
C ALA A 316 36.13 26.01 3.13
N THR A 317 35.81 25.15 4.11
CA THR A 317 35.00 25.38 5.32
C THR A 317 33.52 25.80 5.20
N LEU A 318 32.63 24.90 5.64
CA LEU A 318 31.72 25.11 6.77
C LEU A 318 31.04 23.77 7.13
N ARG A 319 31.47 23.15 8.24
CA ARG A 319 30.76 22.01 8.84
C ARG A 319 29.51 22.53 9.54
N SER A 320 28.33 22.32 8.96
CA SER A 320 27.09 22.27 9.76
C SER A 320 26.91 20.84 10.26
N ARG A 321 26.87 20.67 11.59
CA ARG A 321 26.46 19.41 12.22
C ARG A 321 24.96 19.21 11.95
N SER A 322 24.61 18.49 10.89
CA SER A 322 23.28 17.87 10.81
C SER A 322 23.33 16.56 11.59
N THR A 323 22.65 16.50 12.72
CA THR A 323 22.29 15.26 13.39
C THR A 323 21.49 14.40 12.41
N SER A 324 22.14 13.40 11.82
CA SER A 324 21.52 12.53 10.82
C SER A 324 20.48 11.63 11.49
N PHE A 325 19.33 11.48 10.84
CA PHE A 325 18.22 10.61 11.22
C PHE A 325 18.66 9.14 11.51
N THR A 326 19.76 8.71 10.89
CA THR A 326 20.46 7.43 11.16
C THR A 326 20.93 7.27 12.60
N SER A 327 21.32 8.35 13.27
CA SER A 327 21.77 8.31 14.67
C SER A 327 20.62 8.13 15.68
N CYS A 328 19.39 8.46 15.28
CA CYS A 328 18.19 8.27 16.09
C CYS A 328 17.65 6.83 15.94
N LEU A 329 17.66 6.30 14.72
CA LEU A 329 17.29 4.91 14.40
C LEU A 329 18.22 3.87 15.06
N SER A 330 19.52 4.13 15.11
CA SER A 330 20.48 3.25 15.80
C SER A 330 20.19 3.10 17.30
N ARG A 331 19.73 4.18 17.95
CA ARG A 331 19.35 4.15 19.38
C ARG A 331 18.03 3.42 19.61
N ALA A 332 17.06 3.56 18.70
CA ALA A 332 15.79 2.83 18.78
C ALA A 332 15.97 1.31 18.58
N CYS A 333 16.86 0.88 17.67
CA CYS A 333 17.18 -0.53 17.47
C CYS A 333 17.88 -1.17 18.69
N HIS A 334 18.75 -0.41 19.39
CA HIS A 334 19.37 -0.88 20.64
C HIS A 334 18.36 -1.10 21.78
N SER A 335 17.30 -0.30 21.83
CA SER A 335 16.23 -0.45 22.83
C SER A 335 15.33 -1.67 22.56
N LEU A 336 15.11 -2.03 21.31
CA LEU A 336 14.31 -3.21 20.93
C LEU A 336 15.04 -4.54 21.18
N ALA A 337 16.39 -4.56 21.11
CA ALA A 337 17.19 -5.75 21.40
C ALA A 337 17.08 -6.24 22.86
N TRP A 338 16.64 -5.37 23.79
CA TRP A 338 16.44 -5.74 25.19
C TRP A 338 15.16 -6.58 25.40
N VAL A 339 14.13 -6.36 24.59
CA VAL A 339 12.84 -7.08 24.66
C VAL A 339 13.00 -8.55 24.25
N PHE A 340 13.95 -8.87 23.36
CA PHE A 340 14.18 -10.24 22.86
C PHE A 340 15.01 -11.14 23.80
N LYS A 341 15.45 -10.67 24.98
CA LYS A 341 16.26 -11.46 25.93
C LYS A 341 15.46 -12.23 26.99
N GLN A 342 14.12 -12.18 26.97
CA GLN A 342 13.29 -12.90 27.94
C GLN A 342 12.98 -14.34 27.45
N PRO A 343 13.09 -15.37 28.29
CA PRO A 343 12.81 -16.76 27.90
C PRO A 343 11.31 -16.99 27.69
N TRP A 344 10.92 -17.26 26.45
CA TRP A 344 9.55 -17.57 26.04
C TRP A 344 9.11 -18.94 26.58
N LYS A 345 8.16 -18.97 27.51
CA LYS A 345 7.38 -20.18 27.81
C LYS A 345 6.09 -20.12 26.98
N LEU A 346 5.95 -21.00 26.00
CA LEU A 346 4.76 -21.15 25.16
C LEU A 346 3.63 -21.80 26.00
N PRO A 347 2.45 -21.17 26.16
CA PRO A 347 1.28 -21.86 26.67
C PRO A 347 0.57 -22.62 25.55
N VAL A 348 0.11 -23.83 25.88
CA VAL A 348 -0.65 -24.74 25.02
C VAL A 348 -2.04 -24.13 24.74
N PHE A 349 -2.41 -24.04 23.46
CA PHE A 349 -3.72 -23.58 23.00
C PHE A 349 -4.85 -24.53 23.46
N THR A 350 -5.88 -23.99 24.14
CA THR A 350 -7.17 -24.66 24.31
C THR A 350 -8.21 -24.08 23.33
N PRO A 351 -9.05 -24.91 22.69
CA PRO A 351 -10.06 -24.42 21.75
C PRO A 351 -11.20 -23.69 22.46
N TRP A 352 -11.58 -22.53 21.94
CA TRP A 352 -12.73 -21.75 22.38
C TRP A 352 -14.04 -22.52 22.13
N GLN A 353 -14.76 -22.86 23.21
CA GLN A 353 -16.12 -23.37 23.15
C GLN A 353 -17.11 -22.19 23.01
N HIS A 354 -17.98 -22.27 22.01
CA HIS A 354 -19.14 -21.37 21.89
C HIS A 354 -20.16 -21.70 22.99
N GLY A 355 -20.55 -20.68 23.76
CA GLY A 355 -21.72 -20.71 24.64
C GLY A 355 -22.98 -20.25 23.91
N PRO A 356 -24.16 -20.69 24.38
CA PRO A 356 -25.41 -20.84 23.62
C PRO A 356 -26.07 -19.55 23.13
#